data_AF-A0A1Y4CDG5-F1
#
_entry.id   AF-A0A1Y4CDG5-F1
#
_cell.length_a   1.000
_cell.length_b   1.000
_cell.length_c   1.000
_cell.angle_alpha   90.00
_cell.angle_beta   90.00
_cell.angle_gamma   90.00
#
_symmetry.space_group_name_H-M   'P 1'
#
loop_
_entity.id
_entity.type
_entity.pdbx_description
1 polymer ?
#
loop_
_entity_poly.entity_id
_entity_poly.type
_entity_poly.pdbx_seq_one_letter_code
_entity_poly.pdbx_strand_id
1 'polypeptide(L)'
;MAQIKYIKDLYENEEASLREICRITGHSFETVRKYAYQENWSEDNLPDIEPQSYPVLQDFIPIIDKWLEEDRKAPRKQRLPPPV
;
A
#
# COMPACT_ATOMS: atom_id res chain seq x y z
N MET A 1 3.79 5.14 12.22
CA MET A 1 3.92 3.67 12.05
C MET A 1 5.24 3.08 12.58
N ALA A 2 6.29 3.86 12.87
CA ALA A 2 7.57 3.32 13.37
C ALA A 2 7.46 2.67 14.77
N GLN A 3 6.71 3.28 15.69
CA GLN A 3 6.59 2.81 17.08
C GLN A 3 5.83 1.47 17.21
N ILE A 4 4.91 1.22 16.27
CA ILE A 4 4.15 -0.01 16.18
C ILE A 4 5.03 -1.18 15.70
N LYS A 5 5.84 -0.93 14.66
CA LYS A 5 6.81 -1.91 14.16
C LYS A 5 7.84 -2.26 15.24
N TYR A 6 8.27 -1.25 16.01
CA TYR A 6 9.18 -1.45 17.13
C TYR A 6 8.59 -2.35 18.24
N ILE A 7 7.31 -2.22 18.58
CA ILE A 7 6.63 -3.13 19.51
C ILE A 7 6.66 -4.57 19.01
N LYS A 8 6.46 -4.77 17.71
CA LYS A 8 6.46 -6.10 17.09
C LYS A 8 7.86 -6.71 17.06
N ASP A 9 8.87 -5.93 16.69
CA ASP A 9 10.27 -6.37 16.73
C ASP A 9 10.72 -6.76 18.15
N LEU A 10 10.30 -6.03 19.18
CA LEU A 10 10.59 -6.38 20.58
C LEU A 10 9.93 -7.71 21.00
N TYR A 11 8.75 -8.01 20.44
CA TYR A 11 8.05 -9.27 20.74
C TYR A 11 8.62 -10.45 19.96
N GLU A 12 8.94 -10.27 18.68
CA GLU A 12 9.41 -11.34 17.78
C GLU A 12 10.93 -11.60 17.90
N ASN A 13 11.76 -10.56 18.05
CA ASN A 13 13.23 -10.70 18.07
C ASN A 13 13.81 -10.81 19.48
N GLU A 14 13.23 -10.11 20.47
CA GLU A 14 13.76 -10.09 21.84
C GLU A 14 13.03 -11.06 22.80
N GLU A 15 11.98 -11.76 22.33
CA GLU A 15 11.08 -12.61 23.13
C GLU A 15 10.58 -11.90 24.42
N ALA A 16 10.55 -10.57 24.40
CA ALA A 16 10.28 -9.76 25.59
C ALA A 16 8.83 -9.94 26.02
N SER A 17 8.61 -10.01 27.34
CA SER A 17 7.25 -10.14 27.84
C SER A 17 6.43 -8.90 27.51
N LEU A 18 5.13 -9.06 27.25
CA LEU A 18 4.21 -7.94 27.00
C LEU A 18 4.33 -6.83 28.07
N ARG A 19 4.68 -7.20 29.32
CA ARG A 19 4.91 -6.26 30.43
C ARG A 19 6.21 -5.45 30.30
N GLU A 20 7.29 -6.06 29.81
CA GLU A 20 8.53 -5.33 29.51
C GLU A 20 8.34 -4.37 28.36
N ILE A 21 7.65 -4.80 27.30
CA ILE A 21 7.35 -3.95 26.16
C ILE A 21 6.52 -2.73 26.59
N CYS A 22 5.56 -2.89 27.52
CA CYS A 22 4.83 -1.75 28.11
C CYS A 22 5.75 -0.76 28.84
N ARG A 23 6.76 -1.26 29.57
CA ARG A 23 7.73 -0.41 30.29
C ARG A 23 8.67 0.32 29.34
N ILE A 24 9.12 -0.35 28.29
CA ILE A 24 10.05 0.18 27.29
C ILE A 24 9.36 1.23 26.41
N THR A 25 8.14 0.94 25.96
CA THR A 25 7.42 1.78 24.98
C THR A 25 6.49 2.80 25.62
N GLY A 26 6.18 2.67 26.92
CA GLY A 26 5.28 3.56 27.65
C GLY A 26 3.81 3.47 27.21
N HIS A 27 3.45 2.45 26.42
CA HIS A 27 2.08 2.22 25.96
C HIS A 27 1.26 1.39 26.94
N SER A 28 -0.07 1.49 26.81
CA SER A 28 -0.99 0.66 27.59
C SER A 28 -0.87 -0.81 27.18
N PHE A 29 -1.19 -1.71 28.11
CA PHE A 29 -1.13 -3.15 27.89
C PHE A 29 -2.01 -3.60 26.72
N GLU A 30 -3.19 -2.99 26.56
CA GLU A 30 -4.08 -3.28 25.42
C GLU A 30 -3.46 -2.90 24.08
N THR A 31 -2.76 -1.76 24.01
CA THR A 31 -2.10 -1.32 22.78
C THR A 31 -0.94 -2.25 22.42
N VAL A 32 -0.11 -2.62 23.40
CA VAL A 32 1.00 -3.56 23.19
C VAL A 32 0.48 -4.93 22.79
N ARG A 33 -0.55 -5.45 23.48
CA ARG A 33 -1.19 -6.73 23.15
C ARG A 33 -1.79 -6.73 21.76
N LYS A 34 -2.51 -5.66 21.41
CA LYS A 34 -3.10 -5.50 20.07
C LYS A 34 -2.02 -5.59 19.01
N TYR A 35 -0.94 -4.83 19.15
CA TYR A 35 0.10 -4.74 18.12
C TYR A 35 1.08 -5.91 18.10
N ALA A 36 1.32 -6.59 19.22
CA ALA A 36 2.11 -7.81 19.28
C ALA A 36 1.44 -8.98 18.53
N TYR A 37 0.12 -9.13 18.65
CA TYR A 37 -0.64 -10.19 17.98
C TYR A 37 -1.20 -9.80 16.60
N GLN A 38 -1.01 -8.55 16.16
CA GLN A 38 -1.50 -8.09 14.86
C GLN A 38 -0.50 -8.49 13.77
N GLU A 39 -0.78 -9.64 13.14
CA GLU A 39 0.01 -10.17 12.02
C GLU A 39 -0.24 -9.40 10.72
N ASN A 40 -1.50 -8.98 10.48
CA ASN A 40 -1.91 -8.28 9.27
C ASN A 40 -2.02 -6.76 9.49
N TRP A 41 -1.09 -6.04 8.86
CA TRP A 41 -1.07 -4.57 8.72
C TRP A 41 -1.52 -4.11 7.35
N SER A 42 -1.68 -5.05 6.41
CA SER A 42 -2.35 -4.76 5.16
C SER A 42 -3.79 -4.42 5.49
N GLU A 43 -4.19 -3.20 5.15
CA GLU A 43 -5.58 -2.84 4.98
C GLU A 43 -6.14 -3.73 3.86
N ASP A 44 -6.58 -4.94 4.19
CA ASP A 44 -7.45 -5.75 3.32
C ASP A 44 -8.84 -5.09 3.16
N ASN A 45 -9.04 -3.91 3.77
CA ASN A 45 -10.07 -2.94 3.44
C ASN A 45 -9.50 -1.83 2.54
N LEU A 46 -8.78 -2.18 1.47
CA LEU A 46 -8.83 -1.31 0.31
C LEU A 46 -10.31 -1.25 -0.08
N PRO A 47 -10.96 -0.06 -0.12
CA PRO A 47 -12.28 0.02 -0.72
C PRO A 47 -12.16 -0.63 -2.10
N ASP A 48 -13.10 -1.49 -2.46
CA ASP A 48 -13.10 -2.17 -3.76
C ASP A 48 -12.80 -1.12 -4.84
N ILE A 49 -11.55 -1.10 -5.35
CA ILE A 49 -11.11 -0.11 -6.34
C ILE A 49 -11.73 -0.43 -7.70
N GLU A 50 -12.39 -1.59 -7.81
CA GLU A 50 -13.22 -1.94 -8.94
C GLU A 50 -14.65 -1.45 -8.70
N PRO A 51 -15.05 -0.30 -9.27
CA PRO A 51 -16.46 0.05 -9.29
C PRO A 51 -17.22 -1.01 -10.11
N GLN A 52 -18.15 -1.70 -9.45
CA GLN A 52 -19.00 -2.76 -10.01
C GLN A 52 -19.76 -2.35 -11.30
N SER A 53 -19.84 -1.05 -11.58
CA SER A 53 -20.43 -0.51 -12.80
C SER A 53 -19.86 0.89 -13.06
N TYR A 54 -19.45 1.14 -14.31
CA TYR A 54 -19.14 2.48 -14.78
C TYR A 54 -20.26 3.01 -15.69
N PRO A 55 -21.41 3.45 -15.15
CA PRO A 55 -22.56 3.86 -15.96
C PRO A 55 -22.26 5.05 -16.89
N VAL A 56 -21.21 5.84 -16.61
CA VAL A 56 -20.76 6.96 -17.46
C VAL A 56 -19.52 6.61 -18.29
N LEU A 57 -18.60 5.79 -17.77
CA LEU A 57 -17.34 5.48 -18.48
C LEU A 57 -17.55 4.42 -19.57
N GLN A 58 -18.59 3.58 -19.46
CA GLN A 58 -18.82 2.45 -20.35
C GLN A 58 -18.87 2.85 -21.83
N ASP A 59 -19.43 4.01 -22.16
CA ASP A 59 -19.50 4.53 -23.53
C ASP A 59 -18.14 5.05 -24.04
N PHE A 60 -17.22 5.40 -23.14
CA PHE A 60 -15.91 5.97 -23.47
C PHE A 60 -14.78 4.93 -23.45
N ILE A 61 -14.97 3.76 -22.82
CA ILE A 61 -14.02 2.63 -22.87
C ILE A 61 -13.54 2.35 -24.31
N PRO A 62 -14.41 2.16 -25.32
CA PRO A 62 -13.95 1.87 -26.68
C PRO A 62 -13.15 3.02 -27.32
N ILE A 63 -13.40 4.27 -26.91
CA ILE A 63 -12.65 5.44 -27.39
C ILE A 63 -11.24 5.43 -26.79
N ILE A 64 -11.14 5.15 -25.50
CA ILE A 64 -9.87 5.06 -24.77
C ILE A 64 -9.04 3.90 -25.32
N ASP A 65 -9.63 2.73 -25.51
CA ASP A 65 -8.94 1.55 -26.07
C ASP A 65 -8.41 1.84 -27.47
N LYS A 66 -9.21 2.53 -28.30
CA LYS A 66 -8.76 2.97 -29.62
C LYS A 66 -7.53 3.89 -29.54
N TRP A 67 -7.54 4.88 -28.64
CA TRP A 67 -6.38 5.76 -28.44
C TRP A 67 -5.16 5.00 -27.94
N LEU A 68 -5.32 4.03 -27.04
CA LEU A 68 -4.22 3.21 -26.53
C LEU A 68 -3.63 2.30 -27.62
N GLU A 69 -4.48 1.72 -28.48
CA GLU A 69 -4.02 0.93 -29.63
C GLU A 69 -3.28 1.77 -30.66
N GLU A 70 -3.77 2.98 -30.92
CA GLU A 70 -3.12 3.94 -31.83
C GLU A 70 -1.78 4.42 -31.27
N ASP A 71 -1.71 4.74 -29.97
CA ASP A 71 -0.47 5.15 -29.30
C ASP A 71 0.56 4.00 -29.27
N ARG A 72 0.12 2.75 -29.08
CA ARG A 72 1.00 1.58 -29.15
C ARG A 72 1.61 1.36 -30.53
N LYS A 73 0.88 1.73 -31.59
CA LYS A 73 1.36 1.67 -32.98
C LYS A 73 2.18 2.91 -33.36
N ALA A 74 2.14 3.97 -32.56
CA ALA A 74 2.87 5.19 -32.84
C ALA A 74 4.39 4.92 -32.79
N PRO A 75 5.17 5.52 -33.71
CA PRO A 75 6.62 5.43 -33.67
C PRO A 75 7.14 6.03 -32.36
N ARG A 76 8.13 5.37 -31.75
CA ARG A 76 8.78 5.86 -30.53
C ARG A 76 9.24 7.29 -30.74
N LYS A 77 8.88 8.20 -29.82
CA LYS A 77 9.32 9.60 -29.84
C LYS A 77 10.84 9.66 -30.01
N GLN A 78 11.28 10.22 -31.13
CA GLN A 78 12.70 10.44 -31.40
C GLN A 78 13.19 11.54 -30.45
N ARG A 79 14.10 11.21 -29.54
CA ARG A 79 14.76 12.20 -28.69
C ARG A 79 15.80 12.91 -29.56
N LEU A 80 15.64 14.22 -29.75
CA LEU A 80 16.68 15.03 -30.36
C LEU A 80 17.91 15.01 -29.44
N PRO A 81 19.10 14.62 -29.91
CA PRO A 81 20.31 14.67 -29.10
C PRO A 81 20.62 16.12 -28.70
N PRO A 82 21.26 16.35 -27.54
CA PRO A 82 21.72 17.68 -27.17
C PRO A 82 22.69 18.24 -28.22
N PRO A 83 22.70 19.56 -28.47
CA PRO A 83 23.65 20.18 -29.40
C PRO A 83 25.10 19.94 -28.92
N VAL A 84 25.98 19.63 -29.89
CA VAL A 84 27.42 19.36 -29.69
C VAL A 84 28.19 20.66 -29.49
#